data_AF-A0A4Q3BYK6-F1
#
_entry.id   AF-A0A4Q3BYK6-F1
#
_cell.length_a   1.000
_cell.length_b   1.000
_cell.length_c   1.000
_cell.angle_alpha   90.00
_cell.angle_beta   90.00
_cell.angle_gamma   90.00
#
_symmetry.space_group_name_H-M   'P 1'
#
loop_
_entity.id
_entity.type
_entity.pdbx_description
1 polymer ?
#
loop_
_entity_poly.entity_id
_entity_poly.type
_entity_poly.pdbx_seq_one_letter_code
_entity_poly.pdbx_strand_id
1 'polypeptide(L)'
;MLRYILKRILLFIPTLFAISLLAFIISINSPGDPVDRLLNAGNDGEMNQSSSNLEKLKRQKRHELGLDLPVFYFSLGTLADVDTLYKITDKEERETVERLIYQTGNKDKVIAYYTSLKNALLAHDNLHFEANKNNPESLEEIITESKNAIENLLQMHQQELIFSKLDSQEKLVKENAVLQPLTPYITSAKNAFNALQNNKRTWKTYIPSLNIYGFKNQYHRWITNIIFRQDFGVSYRDQQPVFKRIGDKFKWSFVLTFFSVIIAYLLSIPIGVYSAYKRNTWFDKFSAATLFMLYSMPTAFVGTLLLVLFANPDFLNWFPESGVQSEIFDPNWPLIHKIQHWAPYLILPIITYTYTSLAFISRQMRSAMLENLNQDYIQTARAKGISEYNVIWKHALRNSLLPIITLFTNVFPLAIGGSIIVETIFGIPWMGLEIYESIRNYDYPMIVAVFTIFGVLTLVGYLLADILYVLADPRISYRDK
;
A
#
# COMPACT_ATOMS: atom_id res chain seq x y z
N MET A 1 22.94 -27.01 -1.22
CA MET A 1 22.41 -25.83 -0.50
C MET A 1 22.62 -24.53 -1.28
N LEU A 2 23.85 -24.06 -1.52
CA LEU A 2 24.05 -22.76 -2.20
C LEU A 2 23.40 -22.68 -3.60
N ARG A 3 23.53 -23.71 -4.45
CA ARG A 3 22.84 -23.78 -5.76
C ARG A 3 21.31 -23.72 -5.64
N TYR A 4 20.75 -24.36 -4.62
CA TYR A 4 19.30 -24.36 -4.37
C TYR A 4 18.82 -22.98 -3.90
N ILE A 5 19.55 -22.37 -2.96
CA ILE A 5 19.26 -21.01 -2.47
C ILE A 5 19.32 -20.02 -3.64
N LEU A 6 20.33 -20.10 -4.50
CA LEU A 6 20.43 -19.29 -5.71
C LEU A 6 19.25 -19.51 -6.66
N LYS A 7 18.86 -20.77 -6.91
CA LYS A 7 17.69 -21.11 -7.73
C LYS A 7 16.40 -20.54 -7.13
N ARG A 8 16.24 -20.61 -5.80
CA ARG A 8 15.10 -20.03 -5.07
C ARG A 8 15.07 -18.51 -5.18
N ILE A 9 16.20 -17.84 -4.96
CA ILE A 9 16.32 -16.37 -5.12
C ILE A 9 16.01 -15.96 -6.57
N LEU A 10 16.44 -16.74 -7.56
CA LEU A 10 16.11 -16.47 -8.95
C LEU A 10 14.61 -16.64 -9.24
N LEU A 11 13.95 -17.61 -8.60
CA LEU A 11 12.49 -17.76 -8.62
C LEU A 11 11.75 -16.62 -7.90
N PHE A 12 12.42 -15.86 -7.02
CA PHE A 12 11.82 -14.68 -6.39
C PHE A 12 11.73 -13.48 -7.32
N ILE A 13 12.56 -13.41 -8.37
CA ILE A 13 12.52 -12.29 -9.32
C ILE A 13 11.15 -12.14 -10.00
N PRO A 14 10.56 -13.19 -10.63
CA PRO A 14 9.25 -13.07 -11.25
C PRO A 14 8.13 -12.81 -10.23
N THR A 15 8.22 -13.34 -9.00
CA THR A 15 7.21 -13.09 -7.97
C THR A 15 7.28 -11.66 -7.44
N LEU A 16 8.48 -11.14 -7.19
CA LEU A 16 8.70 -9.75 -6.81
C LEU A 16 8.26 -8.79 -7.92
N PHE A 17 8.51 -9.14 -9.18
CA PHE A 17 8.00 -8.38 -10.32
C PHE A 17 6.46 -8.34 -10.30
N ALA A 18 5.79 -9.47 -10.12
CA ALA A 18 4.32 -9.52 -10.03
C ALA A 18 3.77 -8.72 -8.84
N ILE A 19 4.39 -8.84 -7.66
CA ILE A 19 4.02 -8.07 -6.46
C ILE A 19 4.20 -6.56 -6.72
N SER A 20 5.32 -6.17 -7.31
CA SER A 20 5.61 -4.76 -7.61
C SER A 20 4.62 -4.19 -8.64
N LEU A 21 4.24 -4.97 -9.65
CA LEU A 21 3.27 -4.57 -10.66
C LEU A 21 1.89 -4.38 -10.02
N LEU A 22 1.47 -5.32 -9.17
CA LEU A 22 0.21 -5.23 -8.44
C LEU A 22 0.19 -4.02 -7.50
N ALA A 23 1.27 -3.78 -6.75
CA ALA A 23 1.40 -2.63 -5.87
C ALA A 23 1.37 -1.31 -6.66
N PHE A 24 2.02 -1.26 -7.82
CA PHE A 24 1.99 -0.10 -8.71
C PHE A 24 0.60 0.14 -9.31
N ILE A 25 -0.10 -0.91 -9.75
CA ILE A 25 -1.49 -0.83 -10.24
C ILE A 25 -2.41 -0.26 -9.17
N ILE A 26 -2.26 -0.69 -7.92
CA ILE A 26 -3.02 -0.12 -6.79
C ILE A 26 -2.67 1.36 -6.61
N SER A 27 -1.39 1.72 -6.71
CA SER A 27 -0.93 3.10 -6.57
C SER A 27 -1.49 4.05 -7.62
N ILE A 28 -1.65 3.61 -8.88
CA ILE A 28 -2.12 4.49 -9.98
C ILE A 28 -3.65 4.60 -10.02
N ASN A 29 -4.37 3.60 -9.48
CA ASN A 29 -5.83 3.59 -9.40
C ASN A 29 -6.34 4.15 -8.07
N SER A 30 -5.44 4.63 -7.22
CA SER A 30 -5.79 5.21 -5.94
C SER A 30 -6.61 6.50 -6.13
N PRO A 31 -7.75 6.69 -5.44
CA PRO A 31 -8.59 7.86 -5.65
C PRO A 31 -7.93 9.16 -5.16
N GLY A 32 -8.11 10.25 -5.91
CA GLY A 32 -7.51 11.57 -5.65
C GLY A 32 -6.15 11.77 -6.33
N ASP A 33 -5.78 13.03 -6.58
CA ASP A 33 -4.48 13.37 -7.18
C ASP A 33 -3.40 13.46 -6.08
N PRO A 34 -2.28 12.71 -6.18
CA PRO A 34 -1.18 12.78 -5.21
C PRO A 34 -0.56 14.18 -5.10
N VAL A 35 -0.57 14.98 -6.17
CA VAL A 35 -0.04 16.36 -6.15
C VAL A 35 -0.95 17.26 -5.33
N ASP A 36 -2.26 17.20 -5.55
CA ASP A 36 -3.20 18.00 -4.78
C ASP A 36 -3.13 17.66 -3.30
N ARG A 37 -2.97 16.38 -2.96
CA ARG A 37 -2.84 15.95 -1.56
C ARG A 37 -1.55 16.44 -0.90
N LEU A 38 -0.43 16.38 -1.60
CA LEU A 38 0.85 16.88 -1.09
C LEU A 38 0.84 18.41 -0.93
N LEU A 39 0.17 19.13 -1.83
CA LEU A 39 0.03 20.59 -1.74
C LEU A 39 -0.92 20.99 -0.61
N ASN A 40 -2.04 20.28 -0.45
CA ASN A 40 -3.03 20.58 0.58
C ASN A 40 -2.54 20.18 1.98
N ALA A 41 -1.77 19.08 2.11
CA ALA A 41 -1.24 18.63 3.39
C ALA A 41 -0.21 19.59 4.03
N GLY A 42 0.33 20.54 3.26
CA GLY A 42 1.26 21.57 3.76
C GLY A 42 0.63 22.95 3.98
N ASN A 43 -0.56 23.21 3.44
CA ASN A 43 -1.14 24.55 3.33
C ASN A 43 -2.57 24.63 3.87
N ASP A 44 -2.74 24.55 5.19
CA ASP A 44 -4.02 24.86 5.86
C ASP A 44 -4.31 26.39 5.96
N GLY A 45 -3.56 27.26 5.27
CA GLY A 45 -3.65 28.71 5.52
C GLY A 45 -3.38 29.71 4.37
N GLU A 46 -2.99 29.30 3.16
CA GLU A 46 -2.66 30.25 2.08
C GLU A 46 -3.33 29.89 0.75
N MET A 47 -4.65 30.06 0.68
CA MET A 47 -5.45 29.85 -0.53
C MET A 47 -5.66 31.15 -1.33
N ASN A 48 -4.70 32.08 -1.28
CA ASN A 48 -4.73 33.37 -2.00
C ASN A 48 -3.52 33.56 -2.95
N GLN A 49 -2.99 32.48 -3.53
CA GLN A 49 -2.01 32.60 -4.62
C GLN A 49 -2.72 32.67 -5.97
N SER A 50 -2.35 33.63 -6.83
CA SER A 50 -2.85 33.75 -8.21
C SER A 50 -2.85 32.39 -8.92
N SER A 51 -3.96 32.04 -9.59
CA SER A 51 -4.20 30.73 -10.22
C SER A 51 -3.02 30.25 -11.09
N SER A 52 -2.31 31.16 -11.76
CA SER A 52 -1.14 30.86 -12.61
C SER A 52 0.11 30.39 -11.84
N ASN A 53 0.31 30.82 -10.58
CA ASN A 53 1.42 30.35 -9.74
C ASN A 53 1.13 28.96 -9.17
N LEU A 54 -0.12 28.70 -8.81
CA LEU A 54 -0.57 27.38 -8.35
C LEU A 54 -0.41 26.32 -9.45
N GLU A 55 -0.79 26.62 -10.69
CA GLU A 55 -0.60 25.71 -11.83
C GLU A 55 0.88 25.39 -12.08
N LYS A 56 1.76 26.40 -12.02
CA LYS A 56 3.22 26.20 -12.15
C LYS A 56 3.75 25.28 -11.06
N LEU A 57 3.32 25.49 -9.81
CA LEU A 57 3.72 24.66 -8.67
C LEU A 57 3.23 23.22 -8.82
N LYS A 58 1.96 23.02 -9.22
CA LYS A 58 1.40 21.70 -9.55
C LYS A 58 2.24 21.00 -10.62
N ARG A 59 2.57 21.70 -11.71
CA ARG A 59 3.37 21.14 -12.81
C ARG A 59 4.78 20.74 -12.36
N GLN A 60 5.44 21.56 -11.55
CA GLN A 60 6.75 21.23 -10.99
C GLN A 60 6.66 19.97 -10.12
N LYS A 61 5.68 19.90 -9.21
CA LYS A 61 5.47 18.72 -8.36
C LYS A 61 5.16 17.45 -9.15
N ARG A 62 4.36 17.53 -10.22
CA ARG A 62 4.12 16.38 -11.12
C ARG A 62 5.41 15.88 -11.76
N HIS A 63 6.27 16.78 -12.22
CA HIS A 63 7.57 16.42 -12.80
C HIS A 63 8.52 15.79 -11.77
N GLU A 64 8.56 16.36 -10.55
CA GLU A 64 9.30 15.81 -9.41
C GLU A 64 8.85 14.38 -9.07
N LEU A 65 7.56 14.07 -9.17
CA LEU A 65 7.01 12.72 -8.95
C LEU A 65 7.05 11.82 -10.20
N GLY A 66 7.33 12.38 -11.37
CA GLY A 66 7.32 11.66 -12.66
C GLY A 66 5.93 11.35 -13.20
N LEU A 67 4.90 12.02 -12.69
CA LEU A 67 3.50 11.83 -13.10
C LEU A 67 3.19 12.41 -14.49
N ASP A 68 4.19 13.02 -15.12
CA ASP A 68 4.23 13.51 -16.49
C ASP A 68 4.89 12.51 -17.45
N LEU A 69 5.17 11.29 -17.01
CA LEU A 69 5.66 10.18 -17.82
C LEU A 69 4.53 9.21 -18.16
N PRO A 70 4.67 8.39 -19.22
CA PRO A 70 3.76 7.27 -19.47
C PRO A 70 3.78 6.29 -18.30
N VAL A 71 2.64 5.64 -18.05
CA VAL A 71 2.45 4.80 -16.84
C VAL A 71 3.37 3.57 -16.84
N PHE A 72 3.52 2.90 -17.99
CA PHE A 72 4.24 1.64 -18.11
C PHE A 72 5.13 1.62 -19.37
N TYR A 73 5.89 0.53 -19.57
CA TYR A 73 6.79 0.36 -20.73
C TYR A 73 6.07 0.43 -22.08
N PHE A 74 4.80 0.05 -22.11
CA PHE A 74 3.93 0.13 -23.27
C PHE A 74 2.49 0.43 -22.83
N SER A 75 1.69 0.94 -23.76
CA SER A 75 0.23 1.03 -23.61
C SER A 75 -0.44 0.36 -24.80
N LEU A 76 -1.53 -0.35 -24.51
CA LEU A 76 -2.46 -0.84 -25.52
C LEU A 76 -3.56 0.20 -25.66
N GLY A 77 -3.70 0.74 -26.87
CA GLY A 77 -4.65 1.80 -27.17
C GLY A 77 -5.29 1.58 -28.53
N THR A 78 -5.83 2.66 -29.08
CA THR A 78 -6.41 2.70 -30.42
C THR A 78 -5.57 3.56 -31.36
N LEU A 79 -5.73 3.45 -32.68
CA LEU A 79 -5.10 4.39 -33.62
C LEU A 79 -5.56 5.85 -33.43
N ALA A 80 -6.67 6.06 -32.71
CA ALA A 80 -7.14 7.38 -32.33
C ALA A 80 -6.41 7.94 -31.09
N ASP A 81 -5.72 7.12 -30.30
CA ASP A 81 -5.11 7.56 -29.04
C ASP A 81 -3.91 8.48 -29.23
N VAL A 82 -3.68 9.29 -28.20
CA VAL A 82 -2.65 10.32 -28.15
C VAL A 82 -1.51 9.90 -27.25
N ASP A 83 -0.33 9.74 -27.85
CA ASP A 83 0.91 9.35 -27.15
C ASP A 83 1.43 10.43 -26.19
N THR A 84 0.78 11.59 -26.11
CA THR A 84 1.12 12.71 -25.23
C THR A 84 0.02 13.05 -24.22
N LEU A 85 -1.02 12.23 -24.08
CA LEU A 85 -2.16 12.51 -23.19
C LEU A 85 -1.72 12.70 -21.73
N TYR A 86 -0.69 11.97 -21.30
CA TYR A 86 -0.09 12.09 -19.96
C TYR A 86 0.54 13.47 -19.67
N LYS A 87 0.78 14.31 -20.69
CA LYS A 87 1.31 15.68 -20.50
C LYS A 87 0.25 16.67 -20.04
N ILE A 88 -1.03 16.36 -20.21
CA ILE A 88 -2.14 17.16 -19.69
C ILE A 88 -2.15 16.98 -18.18
N THR A 89 -1.86 18.04 -17.43
CA THR A 89 -1.63 17.97 -15.98
C THR A 89 -2.92 17.77 -15.21
N ASP A 90 -3.99 18.46 -15.61
CA ASP A 90 -5.30 18.37 -14.99
C ASP A 90 -6.00 17.06 -15.36
N LYS A 91 -6.59 16.39 -14.37
CA LYS A 91 -7.21 15.07 -14.55
C LYS A 91 -8.52 15.18 -15.33
N GLU A 92 -9.36 16.17 -15.02
CA GLU A 92 -10.68 16.35 -15.63
C GLU A 92 -10.53 16.78 -17.09
N GLU A 93 -9.57 17.65 -17.38
CA GLU A 93 -9.21 18.01 -18.76
C GLU A 93 -8.71 16.80 -19.55
N ARG A 94 -7.86 15.96 -18.93
CA ARG A 94 -7.33 14.75 -19.57
C ARG A 94 -8.44 13.77 -19.92
N GLU A 95 -9.34 13.50 -18.98
CA GLU A 95 -10.52 12.64 -19.20
C GLU A 95 -11.45 13.22 -20.28
N THR A 96 -11.61 14.54 -20.32
CA THR A 96 -12.40 15.22 -21.34
C THR A 96 -11.79 15.03 -22.74
N VAL A 97 -10.49 15.29 -22.88
CA VAL A 97 -9.76 15.08 -24.15
C VAL A 97 -9.84 13.62 -24.58
N GLU A 98 -9.64 12.68 -23.65
CA GLU A 98 -9.75 11.25 -23.90
C GLU A 98 -11.15 10.86 -24.41
N ARG A 99 -12.22 11.31 -23.73
CA ARG A 99 -13.61 11.05 -24.16
C ARG A 99 -13.91 11.65 -25.54
N LEU A 100 -13.43 12.87 -25.81
CA LEU A 100 -13.59 13.50 -27.12
C LEU A 100 -12.85 12.74 -28.23
N ILE A 101 -11.66 12.20 -27.93
CA ILE A 101 -10.93 11.31 -28.85
C ILE A 101 -11.75 10.06 -29.15
N TYR A 102 -12.28 9.38 -28.12
CA TYR A 102 -13.10 8.18 -28.31
C TYR A 102 -14.35 8.45 -29.15
N GLN A 103 -15.04 9.57 -28.91
CA GLN A 103 -16.25 9.95 -29.65
C GLN A 103 -15.98 10.33 -31.11
N THR A 104 -14.81 10.92 -31.40
CA THR A 104 -14.52 11.49 -32.73
C THR A 104 -13.58 10.63 -33.56
N GLY A 105 -12.74 9.81 -32.94
CA GLY A 105 -11.66 9.05 -33.56
C GLY A 105 -10.55 9.91 -34.20
N ASN A 106 -10.49 11.21 -33.90
CA ASN A 106 -9.55 12.14 -34.53
C ASN A 106 -8.76 12.98 -33.52
N LYS A 107 -7.64 12.42 -33.04
CA LYS A 107 -6.75 13.08 -32.09
C LYS A 107 -6.28 14.48 -32.48
N ASP A 108 -5.86 14.68 -33.72
CA ASP A 108 -5.23 15.93 -34.14
C ASP A 108 -6.21 17.11 -33.99
N LYS A 109 -7.50 16.86 -34.26
CA LYS A 109 -8.56 17.87 -34.11
C LYS A 109 -8.95 18.10 -32.65
N VAL A 110 -8.97 17.05 -31.83
CA VAL A 110 -9.24 17.19 -30.38
C VAL A 110 -8.12 17.96 -29.69
N ILE A 111 -6.85 17.66 -29.99
CA ILE A 111 -5.71 18.40 -29.44
C ILE A 111 -5.74 19.86 -29.91
N ALA A 112 -6.02 20.12 -31.19
CA ALA A 112 -6.13 21.49 -31.70
C ALA A 112 -7.21 22.29 -30.96
N TYR A 113 -8.37 21.67 -30.68
CA TYR A 113 -9.43 22.26 -29.87
C TYR A 113 -8.96 22.54 -28.43
N TYR A 114 -8.38 21.54 -27.75
CA TYR A 114 -7.84 21.71 -26.40
C TYR A 114 -6.79 22.82 -26.31
N THR A 115 -5.83 22.86 -27.24
CA THR A 115 -4.80 23.90 -27.30
C THR A 115 -5.39 25.28 -27.57
N SER A 116 -6.41 25.38 -28.42
CA SER A 116 -7.10 26.67 -28.68
C SER A 116 -7.81 27.21 -27.43
N LEU A 117 -8.43 26.36 -26.63
CA LEU A 117 -9.02 26.75 -25.34
C LEU A 117 -7.97 27.15 -24.31
N LYS A 118 -6.85 26.41 -24.21
CA LYS A 118 -5.74 26.78 -23.32
C LYS A 118 -5.11 28.12 -23.73
N ASN A 119 -4.98 28.39 -25.03
CA ASN A 119 -4.53 29.70 -25.50
C ASN A 119 -5.52 30.82 -25.17
N ALA A 120 -6.83 30.53 -25.22
CA ALA A 120 -7.85 31.50 -24.78
C ALA A 120 -7.76 31.78 -23.29
N LEU A 121 -7.53 30.76 -22.45
CA LEU A 121 -7.31 30.92 -21.02
C LEU A 121 -6.04 31.71 -20.70
N LEU A 122 -4.93 31.42 -21.39
CA LEU A 122 -3.69 32.18 -21.26
C LEU A 122 -3.86 33.63 -21.72
N ALA A 123 -4.62 33.87 -22.78
CA ALA A 123 -4.92 35.23 -23.22
C ALA A 123 -5.77 35.97 -22.18
N HIS A 124 -6.72 35.27 -21.54
CA HIS A 124 -7.52 35.79 -20.44
C HIS A 124 -6.67 36.16 -19.23
N ASP A 125 -5.75 35.29 -18.79
CA ASP A 125 -4.83 35.55 -17.68
C ASP A 125 -3.86 36.73 -17.92
N ASN A 126 -3.54 37.01 -19.19
CA ASN A 126 -2.68 38.13 -19.59
C ASN A 126 -3.45 39.44 -19.85
N LEU A 127 -4.77 39.46 -19.65
CA LEU A 127 -5.54 40.70 -19.71
C LEU A 127 -5.15 41.59 -18.52
N HIS A 128 -4.25 42.53 -18.77
CA HIS A 128 -3.96 43.62 -17.84
C HIS A 128 -5.03 44.70 -17.97
N PHE A 129 -5.83 44.88 -16.91
CA PHE A 129 -6.86 45.92 -16.88
C PHE A 129 -6.32 47.18 -16.21
N GLU A 130 -6.43 48.33 -16.89
CA GLU A 130 -6.44 49.63 -16.22
C GLU A 130 -7.81 49.79 -15.57
N ALA A 131 -7.85 49.85 -14.23
CA ALA A 131 -9.09 49.95 -13.47
C ALA A 131 -9.90 51.18 -13.93
N ASN A 132 -11.00 50.94 -14.65
CA ASN A 132 -11.93 51.99 -15.03
C ASN A 132 -12.71 52.40 -13.76
N LYS A 133 -12.46 53.62 -13.26
CA LYS A 133 -12.90 54.14 -11.95
C LYS A 133 -14.42 54.15 -11.68
N ASN A 134 -15.26 53.83 -12.68
CA ASN A 134 -16.69 54.14 -12.63
C ASN A 134 -17.62 52.95 -12.33
N ASN A 135 -17.17 51.68 -12.38
CA ASN A 135 -17.96 50.50 -11.92
C ASN A 135 -17.11 49.20 -11.87
N PRO A 136 -16.33 48.96 -10.81
CA PRO A 136 -15.39 47.84 -10.75
C PRO A 136 -16.05 46.46 -10.54
N GLU A 137 -17.11 46.34 -9.73
CA GLU A 137 -17.69 45.04 -9.34
C GLU A 137 -18.34 44.28 -10.53
N SER A 138 -19.15 44.98 -11.35
CA SER A 138 -19.80 44.36 -12.52
C SER A 138 -18.82 43.90 -13.61
N LEU A 139 -17.66 44.54 -13.71
CA LEU A 139 -16.63 44.19 -14.69
C LEU A 139 -15.86 42.93 -14.25
N GLU A 140 -15.53 42.85 -12.96
CA GLU A 140 -14.85 41.70 -12.38
C GLU A 140 -15.72 40.43 -12.44
N GLU A 141 -17.03 40.57 -12.26
CA GLU A 141 -18.01 39.49 -12.41
C GLU A 141 -18.04 38.95 -13.85
N ILE A 142 -18.10 39.83 -14.86
CA ILE A 142 -18.11 39.43 -16.29
C ILE A 142 -16.79 38.75 -16.70
N ILE A 143 -15.66 39.26 -16.20
CA ILE A 143 -14.33 38.67 -16.46
C ILE A 143 -14.25 37.26 -15.85
N THR A 144 -14.70 37.12 -14.61
CA THR A 144 -14.72 35.84 -13.88
C THR A 144 -15.68 34.86 -14.53
N GLU A 145 -16.86 35.30 -14.96
CA GLU A 145 -17.83 34.48 -15.69
C GLU A 145 -17.23 33.94 -16.99
N SER A 146 -16.57 34.79 -17.78
CA SER A 146 -15.91 34.36 -19.01
C SER A 146 -14.78 33.36 -18.74
N LYS A 147 -13.96 33.60 -17.70
CA LYS A 147 -12.89 32.69 -17.29
C LYS A 147 -13.44 31.31 -16.92
N ASN A 148 -14.41 31.30 -16.01
CA ASN A 148 -15.06 30.08 -15.52
C ASN A 148 -15.71 29.33 -16.68
N ALA A 149 -16.26 30.02 -17.68
CA ALA A 149 -16.85 29.36 -18.83
C ALA A 149 -15.80 28.69 -19.73
N ILE A 150 -14.62 29.29 -19.93
CA ILE A 150 -13.49 28.67 -20.66
C ILE A 150 -12.96 27.46 -19.88
N GLU A 151 -12.80 27.58 -18.56
CA GLU A 151 -12.37 26.48 -17.69
C GLU A 151 -13.39 25.32 -17.71
N ASN A 152 -14.68 25.62 -17.59
CA ASN A 152 -15.74 24.63 -17.72
C ASN A 152 -15.73 23.93 -19.09
N LEU A 153 -15.42 24.66 -20.18
CA LEU A 153 -15.32 24.08 -21.52
C LEU A 153 -14.16 23.07 -21.63
N LEU A 154 -13.04 23.31 -20.93
CA LEU A 154 -11.91 22.37 -20.88
C LEU A 154 -12.26 21.04 -20.17
N GLN A 155 -13.28 21.05 -19.31
CA GLN A 155 -13.75 19.91 -18.54
C GLN A 155 -15.06 19.29 -19.09
N MET A 156 -15.51 19.74 -20.26
CA MET A 156 -16.79 19.35 -20.84
C MET A 156 -16.63 18.43 -22.04
N HIS A 157 -17.34 17.30 -22.04
CA HIS A 157 -17.26 16.26 -23.08
C HIS A 157 -18.58 16.04 -23.84
N GLN A 158 -19.65 16.74 -23.45
CA GLN A 158 -20.96 16.66 -24.11
C GLN A 158 -21.02 17.61 -25.30
N GLN A 159 -21.11 17.08 -26.52
CA GLN A 159 -20.93 17.86 -27.75
C GLN A 159 -21.97 18.98 -27.94
N GLU A 160 -23.23 18.73 -27.63
CA GLU A 160 -24.32 19.72 -27.75
C GLU A 160 -24.14 20.89 -26.77
N LEU A 161 -23.73 20.58 -25.54
CA LEU A 161 -23.50 21.59 -24.51
C LEU A 161 -22.24 22.42 -24.79
N ILE A 162 -21.20 21.80 -25.36
CA ILE A 162 -20.00 22.52 -25.79
C ILE A 162 -20.34 23.55 -26.87
N PHE A 163 -21.17 23.16 -27.85
CA PHE A 163 -21.58 24.07 -28.92
C PHE A 163 -22.34 25.29 -28.36
N SER A 164 -23.34 25.06 -27.52
CA SER A 164 -24.14 26.14 -26.93
C SER A 164 -23.31 27.06 -26.02
N LYS A 165 -22.36 26.51 -25.25
CA LYS A 165 -21.44 27.31 -24.42
C LYS A 165 -20.41 28.08 -25.23
N LEU A 166 -19.91 27.55 -26.34
CA LEU A 166 -19.00 28.30 -27.22
C LEU A 166 -19.72 29.46 -27.91
N ASP A 167 -20.98 29.27 -28.31
CA ASP A 167 -21.82 30.33 -28.87
C ASP A 167 -22.12 31.42 -27.84
N SER A 168 -22.46 31.06 -26.61
CA SER A 168 -22.70 32.03 -25.55
C SER A 168 -21.43 32.80 -25.18
N GLN A 169 -20.27 32.14 -25.14
CA GLN A 169 -18.98 32.80 -24.90
C GLN A 169 -18.58 33.74 -26.02
N GLU A 170 -18.78 33.35 -27.28
CA GLU A 170 -18.50 34.24 -28.41
C GLU A 170 -19.38 35.50 -28.37
N LYS A 171 -20.66 35.36 -27.99
CA LYS A 171 -21.57 36.49 -27.80
C LYS A 171 -21.10 37.41 -26.68
N LEU A 172 -20.79 36.84 -25.51
CA LEU A 172 -20.33 37.58 -24.33
C LEU A 172 -19.05 38.38 -24.63
N VAL A 173 -18.11 37.80 -25.37
CA VAL A 173 -16.83 38.44 -25.73
C VAL A 173 -16.99 39.57 -26.76
N LYS A 174 -17.97 39.46 -27.66
CA LYS A 174 -18.28 40.52 -28.64
C LYS A 174 -19.05 41.70 -28.04
N GLU A 175 -19.95 41.42 -27.10
CA GLU A 175 -20.80 42.44 -26.46
C GLU A 175 -20.04 43.29 -25.43
N ASN A 176 -18.97 42.74 -24.83
CA ASN A 176 -18.19 43.43 -23.81
C ASN A 176 -16.85 43.96 -24.35
N ALA A 177 -16.70 45.29 -24.40
CA ALA A 177 -15.49 45.96 -24.88
C ALA A 177 -14.20 45.49 -24.17
N VAL A 178 -14.32 45.14 -22.89
CA VAL A 178 -13.23 44.67 -22.02
C VAL A 178 -12.69 43.30 -22.45
N LEU A 179 -13.53 42.45 -23.03
CA LEU A 179 -13.17 41.09 -23.44
C LEU A 179 -12.85 40.99 -24.93
N GLN A 180 -13.06 42.05 -25.72
CA GLN A 180 -12.79 42.06 -27.17
C GLN A 180 -11.41 41.49 -27.58
N PRO A 181 -10.31 41.71 -26.84
CA PRO A 181 -9.02 41.09 -27.17
C PRO A 181 -9.03 39.55 -27.19
N LEU A 182 -10.00 38.90 -26.54
CA LEU A 182 -10.19 37.45 -26.52
C LEU A 182 -10.93 36.90 -27.75
N THR A 183 -11.62 37.74 -28.51
CA THR A 183 -12.39 37.35 -29.71
C THR A 183 -11.63 36.40 -30.64
N PRO A 184 -10.38 36.68 -31.07
CA PRO A 184 -9.66 35.78 -31.98
C PRO A 184 -9.41 34.39 -31.37
N TYR A 185 -9.19 34.30 -30.06
CA TYR A 185 -8.93 33.03 -29.38
C TYR A 185 -10.21 32.19 -29.24
N ILE A 186 -11.33 32.83 -28.90
CA ILE A 186 -12.64 32.15 -28.78
C ILE A 186 -13.17 31.72 -30.14
N THR A 187 -13.05 32.57 -31.17
CA THR A 187 -13.41 32.19 -32.54
C THR A 187 -12.52 31.05 -33.05
N SER A 188 -11.21 31.05 -32.73
CA SER A 188 -10.32 29.93 -33.05
C SER A 188 -10.76 28.63 -32.37
N ALA A 189 -11.16 28.68 -31.09
CA ALA A 189 -11.67 27.53 -30.37
C ALA A 189 -12.97 26.98 -30.94
N LYS A 190 -13.91 27.85 -31.30
CA LYS A 190 -15.15 27.46 -31.99
C LYS A 190 -14.88 26.83 -33.35
N ASN A 191 -13.98 27.41 -34.13
CA ASN A 191 -13.58 26.84 -35.42
C ASN A 191 -12.90 25.48 -35.28
N ALA A 192 -12.03 25.32 -34.28
CA ALA A 192 -11.40 24.04 -33.97
C ALA A 192 -12.43 22.97 -33.56
N PHE A 193 -13.44 23.34 -32.76
CA PHE A 193 -14.55 22.44 -32.39
C PHE A 193 -15.41 22.04 -33.60
N ASN A 194 -15.77 22.99 -34.48
CA ASN A 194 -16.48 22.70 -35.71
C ASN A 194 -15.67 21.78 -36.64
N ALA A 195 -14.36 22.01 -36.75
CA ALA A 195 -13.46 21.16 -37.53
C ALA A 195 -13.36 19.74 -36.95
N LEU A 196 -13.45 19.59 -35.62
CA LEU A 196 -13.53 18.31 -34.93
C LEU A 196 -14.82 17.56 -35.27
N GLN A 197 -15.97 18.26 -35.31
CA GLN A 197 -17.27 17.66 -35.67
C GLN A 197 -17.31 17.20 -37.13
N ASN A 198 -16.73 17.98 -38.03
CA ASN A 198 -16.77 17.70 -39.47
C ASN A 198 -15.76 16.63 -39.92
N ASN A 199 -14.70 16.37 -39.14
CA ASN A 199 -13.62 15.43 -39.51
C ASN A 199 -13.57 14.19 -38.60
N LYS A 200 -14.73 13.61 -38.26
CA LYS A 200 -14.77 12.38 -37.45
C LYS A 200 -14.14 11.20 -38.20
N ARG A 201 -13.32 10.42 -37.50
CA ARG A 201 -12.63 9.21 -37.99
C ARG A 201 -12.82 8.06 -37.00
N THR A 202 -14.07 7.78 -36.63
CA THR A 202 -14.45 6.79 -35.60
C THR A 202 -13.92 5.38 -35.86
N TRP A 203 -13.68 5.02 -37.13
CA TRP A 203 -13.06 3.73 -37.49
C TRP A 203 -11.67 3.53 -36.85
N LYS A 204 -10.91 4.61 -36.57
CA LYS A 204 -9.60 4.52 -35.91
C LYS A 204 -9.70 4.06 -34.45
N THR A 205 -10.84 4.26 -33.80
CA THR A 205 -11.09 3.85 -32.41
C THR A 205 -11.20 2.32 -32.29
N TYR A 206 -11.49 1.59 -33.37
CA TYR A 206 -11.62 0.14 -33.34
C TYR A 206 -10.34 -0.62 -33.69
N ILE A 207 -9.30 0.09 -34.15
CA ILE A 207 -8.04 -0.55 -34.55
C ILE A 207 -7.06 -0.46 -33.38
N PRO A 208 -6.62 -1.60 -32.81
CA PRO A 208 -5.67 -1.60 -31.72
C PRO A 208 -4.32 -1.06 -32.16
N SER A 209 -3.71 -0.24 -31.31
CA SER A 209 -2.36 0.28 -31.47
C SER A 209 -1.51 -0.08 -30.24
N LEU A 210 -0.24 -0.38 -30.48
CA LEU A 210 0.75 -0.62 -29.42
C LEU A 210 1.73 0.54 -29.42
N ASN A 211 1.73 1.30 -28.33
CA ASN A 211 2.69 2.39 -28.12
C ASN A 211 3.77 1.91 -27.14
N ILE A 212 5.04 1.99 -27.56
CA ILE A 212 6.19 1.57 -26.76
C ILE A 212 6.94 2.81 -26.25
N TYR A 213 7.09 2.92 -24.94
CA TYR A 213 7.70 4.07 -24.27
C TYR A 213 9.13 3.80 -23.76
N GLY A 214 9.54 2.52 -23.71
CA GLY A 214 10.86 2.12 -23.20
C GLY A 214 11.02 2.40 -21.70
N PHE A 215 12.23 2.73 -21.25
CA PHE A 215 12.55 2.94 -19.82
C PHE A 215 12.08 4.27 -19.23
N LYS A 216 11.63 5.23 -20.07
CA LYS A 216 11.16 6.55 -19.61
C LYS A 216 9.69 6.49 -19.23
N ASN A 217 9.36 5.73 -18.19
CA ASN A 217 7.99 5.55 -17.69
C ASN A 217 7.92 5.58 -16.15
N GLN A 218 6.71 5.79 -15.62
CA GLN A 218 6.43 5.90 -14.20
C GLN A 218 6.83 4.63 -13.44
N TYR A 219 6.44 3.45 -13.93
CA TYR A 219 6.76 2.18 -13.27
C TYR A 219 8.27 1.94 -13.17
N HIS A 220 9.03 2.18 -14.24
CA HIS A 220 10.48 2.01 -14.26
C HIS A 220 11.14 2.96 -13.25
N ARG A 221 10.77 4.24 -13.25
CA ARG A 221 11.27 5.21 -12.28
C ARG A 221 10.93 4.80 -10.84
N TRP A 222 9.69 4.36 -10.60
CA TRP A 222 9.20 3.92 -9.30
C TRP A 222 9.96 2.69 -8.77
N ILE A 223 10.09 1.62 -9.57
CA ILE A 223 10.79 0.41 -9.15
C ILE A 223 12.29 0.63 -8.97
N THR A 224 12.92 1.46 -9.81
CA THR A 224 14.32 1.84 -9.67
C THR A 224 14.56 2.64 -8.39
N ASN A 225 13.67 3.57 -8.03
CA ASN A 225 13.77 4.31 -6.77
C ASN A 225 13.65 3.39 -5.55
N ILE A 226 12.73 2.42 -5.58
CA ILE A 226 12.58 1.44 -4.49
C ILE A 226 13.83 0.57 -4.36
N ILE A 227 14.31 -0.02 -5.48
CA ILE A 227 15.41 -0.98 -5.44
C ILE A 227 16.75 -0.31 -5.09
N PHE A 228 17.07 0.83 -5.70
CA PHE A 228 18.39 1.44 -5.57
C PHE A 228 18.47 2.53 -4.50
N ARG A 229 17.36 3.21 -4.19
CA ARG A 229 17.34 4.32 -3.22
C ARG A 229 16.56 4.00 -1.95
N GLN A 230 15.88 2.84 -1.89
CA GLN A 230 14.98 2.48 -0.79
C GLN A 230 13.90 3.54 -0.57
N ASP A 231 13.52 4.23 -1.66
CA ASP A 231 12.63 5.38 -1.63
C ASP A 231 11.23 4.97 -2.10
N PHE A 232 10.32 4.86 -1.13
CA PHE A 232 8.90 4.63 -1.35
C PHE A 232 8.09 5.94 -1.49
N GLY A 233 8.77 7.08 -1.50
CA GLY A 233 8.18 8.41 -1.47
C GLY A 233 7.98 8.94 -0.05
N VAL A 234 7.19 10.01 0.02
CA VAL A 234 6.84 10.71 1.26
C VAL A 234 5.38 10.47 1.60
N SER A 235 5.08 10.40 2.90
CA SER A 235 3.71 10.31 3.38
C SER A 235 2.92 11.55 3.00
N TYR A 236 1.68 11.37 2.54
CA TYR A 236 0.78 12.49 2.27
C TYR A 236 0.29 13.18 3.53
N ARG A 237 0.50 12.58 4.71
CA ARG A 237 0.01 13.12 5.98
C ARG A 237 0.98 14.09 6.63
N ASP A 238 2.24 13.70 6.74
CA ASP A 238 3.26 14.45 7.49
C ASP A 238 4.52 14.75 6.68
N GLN A 239 4.49 14.48 5.37
CA GLN A 239 5.58 14.73 4.43
C GLN A 239 6.91 14.04 4.81
N GLN A 240 6.88 13.05 5.70
CA GLN A 240 8.07 12.30 6.10
C GLN A 240 8.37 11.16 5.12
N PRO A 241 9.65 10.77 4.95
CA PRO A 241 10.02 9.60 4.16
C PRO A 241 9.35 8.32 4.70
N VAL A 242 8.61 7.63 3.83
CA VAL A 242 7.85 6.42 4.17
C VAL A 242 8.75 5.34 4.76
N PHE A 243 9.93 5.11 4.17
CA PHE A 243 10.83 4.06 4.63
C PHE A 243 11.31 4.26 6.08
N LYS A 244 11.61 5.51 6.46
CA LYS A 244 12.03 5.85 7.84
C LYS A 244 10.91 5.55 8.82
N ARG A 245 9.69 5.97 8.47
CA ARG A 245 8.49 5.77 9.27
C ARG A 245 8.16 4.28 9.48
N ILE A 246 8.24 3.48 8.42
CA ILE A 246 8.10 2.02 8.51
C ILE A 246 9.21 1.45 9.40
N GLY A 247 10.47 1.84 9.17
CA GLY A 247 11.61 1.30 9.91
C GLY A 247 11.51 1.49 11.43
N ASP A 248 11.01 2.64 11.88
CA ASP A 248 10.89 2.92 13.32
C ASP A 248 9.75 2.15 13.99
N LYS A 249 8.64 1.93 13.29
CA LYS A 249 7.50 1.14 13.80
C LYS A 249 7.69 -0.37 13.64
N PHE A 250 8.36 -0.80 12.57
CA PHE A 250 8.63 -2.21 12.27
C PHE A 250 9.52 -2.86 13.33
N LYS A 251 10.53 -2.15 13.85
CA LYS A 251 11.41 -2.67 14.91
C LYS A 251 10.61 -3.26 16.07
N TRP A 252 9.63 -2.51 16.58
CA TRP A 252 8.81 -2.93 17.70
C TRP A 252 7.83 -4.04 17.36
N SER A 253 7.14 -3.92 16.22
CA SER A 253 6.21 -4.96 15.75
C SER A 253 6.92 -6.29 15.50
N PHE A 254 8.14 -6.25 14.96
CA PHE A 254 8.97 -7.42 14.75
C PHE A 254 9.43 -8.04 16.07
N VAL A 255 9.97 -7.25 16.99
CA VAL A 255 10.40 -7.74 18.31
C VAL A 255 9.26 -8.45 19.01
N LEU A 256 8.09 -7.82 19.10
CA LEU A 256 6.94 -8.41 19.76
C LEU A 256 6.48 -9.70 19.07
N THR A 257 6.26 -9.66 17.75
CA THR A 257 5.80 -10.82 16.98
C THR A 257 6.79 -11.99 17.12
N PHE A 258 8.09 -11.70 17.03
CA PHE A 258 9.15 -12.69 17.14
C PHE A 258 9.18 -13.37 18.51
N PHE A 259 9.15 -12.60 19.61
CA PHE A 259 9.14 -13.17 20.95
C PHE A 259 7.86 -13.94 21.26
N SER A 260 6.69 -13.42 20.89
CA SER A 260 5.41 -14.12 21.05
C SER A 260 5.40 -15.45 20.31
N VAL A 261 5.92 -15.49 19.09
CA VAL A 261 5.99 -16.74 18.32
C VAL A 261 7.01 -17.70 18.92
N ILE A 262 8.19 -17.24 19.33
CA ILE A 262 9.17 -18.12 19.99
C ILE A 262 8.57 -18.76 21.24
N ILE A 263 7.93 -17.98 22.10
CA ILE A 263 7.28 -18.49 23.31
C ILE A 263 6.18 -19.48 22.93
N ALA A 264 5.37 -19.15 21.92
CA ALA A 264 4.35 -20.07 21.42
C ALA A 264 4.96 -21.39 20.97
N TYR A 265 6.02 -21.40 20.17
CA TYR A 265 6.66 -22.63 19.69
C TYR A 265 7.30 -23.42 20.84
N LEU A 266 7.98 -22.74 21.77
CA LEU A 266 8.61 -23.36 22.94
C LEU A 266 7.60 -24.09 23.83
N LEU A 267 6.38 -23.57 23.96
CA LEU A 267 5.32 -24.19 24.75
C LEU A 267 4.52 -25.21 23.93
N SER A 268 4.18 -24.87 22.68
CA SER A 268 3.31 -25.68 21.83
C SER A 268 3.94 -26.98 21.37
N ILE A 269 5.23 -26.98 21.05
CA ILE A 269 5.90 -28.20 20.57
C ILE A 269 5.88 -29.28 21.65
N PRO A 270 6.34 -29.03 22.90
CA PRO A 270 6.26 -30.01 23.97
C PRO A 270 4.82 -30.43 24.31
N ILE A 271 3.88 -29.49 24.39
CA ILE A 271 2.46 -29.81 24.69
C ILE A 271 1.89 -30.73 23.60
N GLY A 272 2.10 -30.40 22.32
CA GLY A 272 1.61 -31.19 21.19
C GLY A 272 2.25 -32.58 21.11
N VAL A 273 3.57 -32.67 21.31
CA VAL A 273 4.31 -33.94 21.36
C VAL A 273 3.81 -34.83 22.49
N TYR A 274 3.70 -34.28 23.71
CA TYR A 274 3.31 -35.05 24.87
C TYR A 274 1.85 -35.48 24.83
N SER A 275 0.94 -34.62 24.36
CA SER A 275 -0.47 -34.95 24.12
C SER A 275 -0.64 -36.04 23.05
N ALA A 276 0.15 -36.03 21.97
CA ALA A 276 0.12 -37.09 20.96
C ALA A 276 0.66 -38.42 21.47
N TYR A 277 1.78 -38.40 22.21
CA TYR A 277 2.38 -39.60 22.80
C TYR A 277 1.46 -40.24 23.84
N LYS A 278 0.92 -39.44 24.77
CA LYS A 278 -0.02 -39.89 25.81
C LYS A 278 -1.46 -39.73 25.36
N ARG A 279 -1.79 -40.18 24.15
CA ARG A 279 -3.14 -40.09 23.58
C ARG A 279 -4.19 -40.70 24.51
N ASN A 280 -5.36 -40.08 24.60
CA ASN A 280 -6.50 -40.46 25.43
C ASN A 280 -6.27 -40.44 26.95
N THR A 281 -5.12 -39.97 27.42
CA THR A 281 -4.88 -39.76 28.86
C THR A 281 -5.56 -38.48 29.36
N TRP A 282 -5.58 -38.30 30.68
CA TRP A 282 -6.10 -37.06 31.29
C TRP A 282 -5.35 -35.82 30.79
N PHE A 283 -4.02 -35.89 30.60
CA PHE A 283 -3.26 -34.77 30.03
C PHE A 283 -3.72 -34.43 28.62
N ASP A 284 -3.92 -35.41 27.74
CA ASP A 284 -4.40 -35.18 26.36
C ASP A 284 -5.78 -34.51 26.38
N LYS A 285 -6.72 -35.02 27.19
CA LYS A 285 -8.07 -34.46 27.32
C LYS A 285 -8.05 -33.05 27.92
N PHE A 286 -7.29 -32.82 28.98
CA PHE A 286 -7.18 -31.53 29.66
C PHE A 286 -6.52 -30.49 28.77
N SER A 287 -5.33 -30.78 28.22
CA SER A 287 -4.64 -29.88 27.30
C SER A 287 -5.48 -29.58 26.07
N ALA A 288 -6.15 -30.57 25.46
CA ALA A 288 -7.06 -30.33 24.35
C ALA A 288 -8.23 -29.41 24.72
N ALA A 289 -8.86 -29.61 25.89
CA ALA A 289 -9.94 -28.76 26.37
C ALA A 289 -9.46 -27.33 26.63
N THR A 290 -8.34 -27.14 27.34
CA THR A 290 -7.76 -25.81 27.60
C THR A 290 -7.37 -25.09 26.32
N LEU A 291 -6.68 -25.77 25.39
CA LEU A 291 -6.29 -25.19 24.11
C LEU A 291 -7.51 -24.85 23.25
N PHE A 292 -8.56 -25.65 23.30
CA PHE A 292 -9.82 -25.37 22.60
C PHE A 292 -10.54 -24.15 23.19
N MET A 293 -10.60 -24.04 24.52
CA MET A 293 -11.15 -22.86 25.21
C MET A 293 -10.38 -21.60 24.83
N LEU A 294 -9.04 -21.64 24.91
CA LEU A 294 -8.17 -20.54 24.51
C LEU A 294 -8.41 -20.15 23.05
N TYR A 295 -8.45 -21.10 22.12
CA TYR A 295 -8.69 -20.81 20.70
C TYR A 295 -10.07 -20.21 20.43
N SER A 296 -11.06 -20.52 21.27
CA SER A 296 -12.44 -20.03 21.10
C SER A 296 -12.63 -18.60 21.62
N MET A 297 -11.69 -18.07 22.41
CA MET A 297 -11.79 -16.71 22.96
C MET A 297 -11.27 -15.66 21.95
N PRO A 298 -12.07 -14.62 21.63
CA PRO A 298 -11.63 -13.52 20.79
C PRO A 298 -10.40 -12.81 21.36
N THR A 299 -9.43 -12.45 20.51
CA THR A 299 -8.22 -11.70 20.88
C THR A 299 -8.53 -10.40 21.57
N ALA A 300 -9.53 -9.68 21.08
CA ALA A 300 -9.97 -8.44 21.69
C ALA A 300 -10.47 -8.65 23.13
N PHE A 301 -11.26 -9.70 23.36
CA PHE A 301 -11.78 -10.02 24.67
C PHE A 301 -10.66 -10.36 25.66
N VAL A 302 -9.72 -11.23 25.28
CA VAL A 302 -8.60 -11.61 26.15
C VAL A 302 -7.68 -10.45 26.42
N GLY A 303 -7.35 -9.63 25.41
CA GLY A 303 -6.53 -8.43 25.58
C GLY A 303 -7.15 -7.45 26.58
N THR A 304 -8.44 -7.14 26.43
CA THR A 304 -9.16 -6.26 27.36
C THR A 304 -9.26 -6.88 28.75
N LEU A 305 -9.52 -8.19 28.86
CA LEU A 305 -9.56 -8.88 30.16
C LEU A 305 -8.22 -8.80 30.88
N LEU A 306 -7.11 -8.99 30.15
CA LEU A 306 -5.76 -8.86 30.71
C LEU A 306 -5.48 -7.44 31.21
N LEU A 307 -5.89 -6.41 30.47
CA LEU A 307 -5.77 -5.02 30.95
C LEU A 307 -6.61 -4.76 32.20
N VAL A 308 -7.88 -5.16 32.20
CA VAL A 308 -8.77 -4.95 33.35
C VAL A 308 -8.26 -5.68 34.59
N LEU A 309 -7.71 -6.89 34.44
CA LEU A 309 -7.24 -7.65 35.60
C LEU A 309 -5.86 -7.21 36.08
N PHE A 310 -4.93 -6.89 35.18
CA PHE A 310 -3.51 -6.72 35.51
C PHE A 310 -2.95 -5.31 35.33
N ALA A 311 -3.73 -4.36 34.80
CA ALA A 311 -3.33 -2.97 34.64
C ALA A 311 -4.34 -1.97 35.23
N ASN A 312 -5.36 -2.45 35.94
CA ASN A 312 -6.35 -1.61 36.58
C ASN A 312 -6.05 -1.47 38.10
N PRO A 313 -6.03 -0.24 38.64
CA PRO A 313 -5.92 0.02 40.09
C PRO A 313 -6.92 -0.71 40.97
N ASP A 314 -8.13 -0.99 40.47
CA ASP A 314 -9.20 -1.66 41.22
C ASP A 314 -8.98 -3.18 41.35
N PHE A 315 -8.06 -3.75 40.56
CA PHE A 315 -7.72 -5.17 40.54
C PHE A 315 -6.24 -5.39 40.87
N LEU A 316 -5.47 -6.04 39.99
CA LEU A 316 -4.03 -6.26 40.16
C LEU A 316 -3.31 -5.20 39.31
N ASN A 317 -2.85 -4.10 39.91
CA ASN A 317 -2.11 -3.07 39.17
C ASN A 317 -0.64 -3.46 38.98
N TRP A 318 -0.38 -4.55 38.26
CA TRP A 318 0.97 -5.12 38.08
C TRP A 318 1.69 -4.58 36.85
N PHE A 319 0.95 -4.21 35.82
CA PHE A 319 1.48 -3.74 34.54
C PHE A 319 0.87 -2.38 34.18
N PRO A 320 1.57 -1.58 33.36
CA PRO A 320 1.03 -0.32 32.86
C PRO A 320 -0.15 -0.55 31.90
N GLU A 321 -1.06 0.43 31.88
CA GLU A 321 -2.28 0.41 31.07
C GLU A 321 -2.05 0.63 29.57
N SER A 322 -1.06 1.44 29.19
CA SER A 322 -0.76 1.73 27.78
C SER A 322 0.67 2.24 27.57
N GLY A 323 1.15 2.16 26.33
CA GLY A 323 2.45 2.71 25.90
C GLY A 323 3.53 1.66 25.62
N VAL A 324 4.77 2.13 25.42
CA VAL A 324 5.95 1.28 25.09
C VAL A 324 7.06 1.32 26.14
N GLN A 325 7.05 2.34 27.00
CA GLN A 325 8.11 2.62 27.95
C GLN A 325 7.59 3.50 29.08
N SER A 326 8.29 3.51 30.20
CA SER A 326 8.00 4.39 31.33
C SER A 326 8.27 5.87 31.03
N GLU A 327 7.63 6.76 31.77
CA GLU A 327 7.84 8.21 31.68
C GLU A 327 9.28 8.66 31.95
N ILE A 328 10.01 7.96 32.83
CA ILE A 328 11.39 8.29 33.24
C ILE A 328 12.42 7.69 32.28
N PHE A 329 12.01 7.21 31.10
CA PHE A 329 12.91 6.50 30.19
C PHE A 329 14.00 7.42 29.61
N ASP A 330 15.27 7.00 29.73
CA ASP A 330 16.41 7.66 29.07
C ASP A 330 16.96 6.81 27.91
N PRO A 331 17.00 7.34 26.67
CA PRO A 331 17.61 6.69 25.51
C PRO A 331 19.11 6.36 25.67
N ASN A 332 19.83 6.98 26.60
CA ASN A 332 21.26 6.77 26.81
C ASN A 332 21.60 5.65 27.80
N TRP A 333 20.59 5.06 28.44
CA TRP A 333 20.83 4.00 29.41
C TRP A 333 21.41 2.71 28.81
N PRO A 334 22.13 1.91 29.62
CA PRO A 334 22.52 0.55 29.25
C PRO A 334 21.29 -0.28 28.87
N LEU A 335 21.47 -1.22 27.92
CA LEU A 335 20.38 -2.03 27.38
C LEU A 335 19.54 -2.74 28.46
N ILE A 336 20.17 -3.20 29.53
CA ILE A 336 19.50 -3.90 30.64
C ILE A 336 18.47 -3.00 31.33
N HIS A 337 18.82 -1.74 31.58
CA HIS A 337 17.90 -0.77 32.17
C HIS A 337 16.76 -0.46 31.20
N LYS A 338 17.06 -0.28 29.90
CA LYS A 338 16.01 -0.11 28.88
C LYS A 338 15.00 -1.26 28.87
N ILE A 339 15.49 -2.51 28.94
CA ILE A 339 14.64 -3.70 28.98
C ILE A 339 13.75 -3.70 30.22
N GLN A 340 14.25 -3.31 31.38
CA GLN A 340 13.42 -3.22 32.60
C GLN A 340 12.26 -2.23 32.45
N HIS A 341 12.48 -1.14 31.71
CA HIS A 341 11.46 -0.12 31.46
C HIS A 341 10.54 -0.44 30.27
N TRP A 342 10.94 -1.34 29.36
CA TRP A 342 10.11 -1.81 28.24
C TRP A 342 9.29 -3.06 28.59
N ALA A 343 9.86 -4.00 29.34
CA ALA A 343 9.26 -5.31 29.57
C ALA A 343 7.84 -5.26 30.17
N PRO A 344 7.53 -4.42 31.18
CA PRO A 344 6.18 -4.33 31.73
C PRO A 344 5.10 -3.99 30.69
N TYR A 345 5.45 -3.14 29.72
CA TYR A 345 4.55 -2.72 28.63
C TYR A 345 4.36 -3.82 27.56
N LEU A 346 5.30 -4.75 27.45
CA LEU A 346 5.28 -5.78 26.41
C LEU A 346 4.68 -7.11 26.90
N ILE A 347 4.64 -7.39 28.20
CA ILE A 347 4.20 -8.69 28.73
C ILE A 347 2.75 -9.01 28.36
N LEU A 348 1.80 -8.11 28.63
CA LEU A 348 0.38 -8.35 28.33
C LEU A 348 0.09 -8.47 26.82
N PRO A 349 0.64 -7.59 25.96
CA PRO A 349 0.59 -7.80 24.51
C PRO A 349 1.19 -9.14 24.08
N ILE A 350 2.37 -9.51 24.61
CA ILE A 350 3.02 -10.78 24.27
C ILE A 350 2.13 -11.96 24.63
N ILE A 351 1.49 -11.97 25.81
CA ILE A 351 0.56 -13.03 26.22
C ILE A 351 -0.62 -13.10 25.25
N THR A 352 -1.17 -11.94 24.87
CA THR A 352 -2.31 -11.82 23.93
C THR A 352 -1.97 -12.39 22.54
N TYR A 353 -0.77 -12.14 22.03
CA TYR A 353 -0.31 -12.74 20.77
C TYR A 353 0.06 -14.23 20.92
N THR A 354 0.62 -14.61 22.06
CA THR A 354 1.14 -15.97 22.29
C THR A 354 -0.01 -16.97 22.40
N TYR A 355 -1.07 -16.68 23.15
CA TYR A 355 -2.09 -17.70 23.47
C TYR A 355 -2.84 -18.22 22.22
N THR A 356 -3.10 -17.35 21.24
CA THR A 356 -3.77 -17.73 19.98
C THR A 356 -2.89 -18.66 19.16
N SER A 357 -1.64 -18.26 18.94
CA SER A 357 -0.64 -19.06 18.24
C SER A 357 -0.38 -20.38 18.97
N LEU A 358 -0.34 -20.34 20.31
CA LEU A 358 -0.09 -21.50 21.15
C LEU A 358 -1.16 -22.57 20.96
N ALA A 359 -2.44 -22.20 20.98
CA ALA A 359 -3.53 -23.14 20.78
C ALA A 359 -3.49 -23.80 19.38
N PHE A 360 -3.25 -22.99 18.35
CA PHE A 360 -3.19 -23.44 16.96
C PHE A 360 -2.00 -24.37 16.70
N ILE A 361 -0.78 -23.96 17.09
CA ILE A 361 0.46 -24.71 16.83
C ILE A 361 0.49 -26.01 17.63
N SER A 362 0.02 -26.01 18.88
CA SER A 362 -0.03 -27.25 19.70
C SER A 362 -0.90 -28.32 19.02
N ARG A 363 -2.04 -27.90 18.47
CA ARG A 363 -2.95 -28.80 17.75
C ARG A 363 -2.32 -29.35 16.47
N GLN A 364 -1.66 -28.48 15.70
CA GLN A 364 -0.98 -28.90 14.48
C GLN A 364 0.18 -29.87 14.78
N MET A 365 0.94 -29.60 15.84
CA MET A 365 2.03 -30.45 16.29
C MET A 365 1.54 -31.82 16.74
N ARG A 366 0.44 -31.85 17.52
CA ARG A 366 -0.21 -33.09 17.94
C ARG A 366 -0.66 -33.91 16.73
N SER A 367 -1.29 -33.27 15.75
CA SER A 367 -1.76 -33.95 14.53
C SER A 367 -0.59 -34.56 13.75
N ALA A 368 0.47 -33.78 13.52
CA ALA A 368 1.66 -34.24 12.80
C ALA A 368 2.38 -35.39 13.53
N MET A 369 2.43 -35.34 14.86
CA MET A 369 2.99 -36.43 15.67
C MET A 369 2.17 -37.71 15.59
N LEU A 370 0.84 -37.62 15.68
CA LEU A 370 -0.02 -38.80 15.57
C LEU A 370 0.09 -39.48 14.20
N GLU A 371 0.20 -38.71 13.13
CA GLU A 371 0.41 -39.24 11.79
C GLU A 371 1.77 -39.96 11.68
N ASN A 372 2.84 -39.33 12.16
CA ASN A 372 4.19 -39.89 12.08
C ASN A 372 4.41 -41.10 13.01
N LEU A 373 3.80 -41.13 14.19
CA LEU A 373 3.91 -42.25 15.14
C LEU A 373 3.32 -43.57 14.62
N ASN A 374 2.45 -43.51 13.60
CA ASN A 374 1.83 -44.67 12.97
C ASN A 374 2.60 -45.19 11.73
N GLN A 375 3.72 -44.55 11.36
CA GLN A 375 4.49 -44.90 10.17
C GLN A 375 5.41 -46.12 10.38
N ASP A 376 5.69 -46.86 9.30
CA ASP A 376 6.47 -48.11 9.34
C ASP A 376 7.90 -47.92 9.86
N TYR A 377 8.51 -46.76 9.60
CA TYR A 377 9.86 -46.46 10.11
C TYR A 377 9.89 -46.34 11.64
N ILE A 378 8.78 -45.93 12.27
CA ILE A 378 8.63 -45.90 13.73
C ILE A 378 8.45 -47.31 14.29
N GLN A 379 7.62 -48.14 13.64
CA GLN A 379 7.46 -49.54 14.04
C GLN A 379 8.80 -50.30 13.95
N THR A 380 9.57 -50.06 12.88
CA THR A 380 10.91 -50.61 12.71
C THR A 380 11.87 -50.13 13.80
N ALA A 381 11.81 -48.84 14.17
CA ALA A 381 12.63 -48.29 15.26
C ALA A 381 12.32 -48.96 16.61
N ARG A 382 11.03 -49.19 16.90
CA ARG A 382 10.59 -49.92 18.09
C ARG A 382 11.03 -51.38 18.07
N ALA A 383 10.91 -52.07 16.93
CA ALA A 383 11.36 -53.45 16.76
C ALA A 383 12.88 -53.62 16.96
N LYS A 384 13.66 -52.58 16.68
CA LYS A 384 15.10 -52.52 16.96
C LYS A 384 15.45 -52.26 18.45
N GLY A 385 14.45 -52.16 19.33
CA GLY A 385 14.64 -51.94 20.76
C GLY A 385 15.04 -50.52 21.15
N ILE A 386 14.83 -49.53 20.27
CA ILE A 386 15.10 -48.12 20.58
C ILE A 386 14.13 -47.64 21.67
N SER A 387 14.63 -46.93 22.67
CA SER A 387 13.81 -46.40 23.77
C SER A 387 12.71 -45.48 23.26
N GLU A 388 11.51 -45.55 23.87
CA GLU A 388 10.34 -44.78 23.42
C GLU A 388 10.61 -43.26 23.44
N TYR A 389 11.41 -42.77 24.39
CA TYR A 389 11.86 -41.38 24.41
C TYR A 389 12.60 -40.99 23.11
N ASN A 390 13.55 -41.81 22.66
CA ASN A 390 14.28 -41.58 21.42
C ASN A 390 13.38 -41.76 20.18
N VAL A 391 12.46 -42.73 20.20
CA VAL A 391 11.47 -42.89 19.13
C VAL A 391 10.65 -41.60 18.93
N ILE A 392 10.19 -40.98 20.02
CA ILE A 392 9.37 -39.77 19.97
C ILE A 392 10.21 -38.54 19.60
N TRP A 393 11.22 -38.22 20.40
CA TRP A 393 11.92 -36.93 20.30
C TRP A 393 12.97 -36.89 19.18
N LYS A 394 13.47 -38.05 18.73
CA LYS A 394 14.50 -38.11 17.67
C LYS A 394 13.95 -38.60 16.33
N HIS A 395 13.07 -39.60 16.34
CA HIS A 395 12.57 -40.19 15.08
C HIS A 395 11.25 -39.55 14.62
N ALA A 396 10.22 -39.49 15.46
CA ALA A 396 8.91 -38.96 15.09
C ALA A 396 8.89 -37.42 15.02
N LEU A 397 9.48 -36.73 16.00
CA LEU A 397 9.50 -35.26 16.07
C LEU A 397 10.14 -34.64 14.83
N ARG A 398 11.26 -35.21 14.38
CA ARG A 398 12.03 -34.70 13.24
C ARG A 398 11.16 -34.48 11.99
N ASN A 399 10.32 -35.47 11.67
CA ASN A 399 9.42 -35.41 10.52
C ASN A 399 8.15 -34.62 10.83
N SER A 400 7.72 -34.60 12.10
CA SER A 400 6.55 -33.86 12.55
C SER A 400 6.78 -32.35 12.62
N LEU A 401 8.04 -31.90 12.63
CA LEU A 401 8.39 -30.48 12.59
C LEU A 401 8.18 -29.83 11.23
N LEU A 402 8.09 -30.59 10.14
CA LEU A 402 8.00 -30.01 8.79
C LEU A 402 6.77 -29.08 8.64
N PRO A 403 5.54 -29.48 8.98
CA PRO A 403 4.39 -28.56 8.92
C PRO A 403 4.53 -27.37 9.87
N ILE A 404 5.22 -27.55 11.01
CA ILE A 404 5.41 -26.52 12.04
C ILE A 404 6.41 -25.47 11.57
N ILE A 405 7.47 -25.88 10.86
CA ILE A 405 8.41 -24.99 10.19
C ILE A 405 7.70 -24.19 9.10
N THR A 406 6.76 -24.78 8.37
CA THR A 406 5.94 -24.04 7.39
C THR A 406 5.17 -22.91 8.05
N LEU A 407 4.60 -23.14 9.23
CA LEU A 407 3.86 -22.08 9.94
C LEU A 407 4.77 -20.93 10.38
N PHE A 408 6.06 -21.20 10.60
CA PHE A 408 7.05 -20.18 10.98
C PHE A 408 7.30 -19.17 9.85
N THR A 409 6.96 -19.49 8.59
CA THR A 409 7.10 -18.54 7.48
C THR A 409 6.22 -17.31 7.65
N ASN A 410 5.08 -17.45 8.33
CA ASN A 410 4.11 -16.37 8.48
C ASN A 410 4.55 -15.30 9.50
N VAL A 411 5.59 -15.57 10.29
CA VAL A 411 6.11 -14.64 11.31
C VAL A 411 6.57 -13.32 10.68
N PHE A 412 7.27 -13.39 9.56
CA PHE A 412 7.82 -12.24 8.86
C PHE A 412 6.74 -11.32 8.27
N PRO A 413 5.78 -11.81 7.46
CA PRO A 413 4.69 -10.98 6.99
C PRO A 413 3.81 -10.46 8.13
N LEU A 414 3.58 -11.25 9.19
CA LEU A 414 2.82 -10.80 10.38
C LEU A 414 3.51 -9.65 11.12
N ALA A 415 4.85 -9.62 11.16
CA ALA A 415 5.60 -8.52 11.78
C ALA A 415 5.43 -7.17 11.06
N ILE A 416 5.06 -7.17 9.78
CA ILE A 416 4.66 -5.94 9.05
C ILE A 416 3.15 -5.72 9.16
N GLY A 417 2.34 -6.77 9.09
CA GLY A 417 0.88 -6.66 9.21
C GLY A 417 0.42 -6.16 10.59
N GLY A 418 1.21 -6.45 11.63
CA GLY A 418 0.87 -6.16 13.02
C GLY A 418 -0.45 -6.79 13.45
N SER A 419 -0.99 -6.33 14.57
CA SER A 419 -2.36 -6.63 14.97
C SER A 419 -3.01 -5.34 15.39
N ILE A 420 -3.80 -4.77 14.48
CA ILE A 420 -4.58 -3.55 14.72
C ILE A 420 -5.36 -3.66 16.03
N ILE A 421 -5.96 -4.82 16.29
CA ILE A 421 -6.77 -5.07 17.49
C ILE A 421 -5.91 -4.98 18.76
N VAL A 422 -4.81 -5.72 18.82
CA VAL A 422 -3.95 -5.73 20.02
C VAL A 422 -3.30 -4.36 20.22
N GLU A 423 -2.82 -3.74 19.16
CA GLU A 423 -2.19 -2.42 19.20
C GLU A 423 -3.16 -1.33 19.67
N THR A 424 -4.42 -1.38 19.25
CA THR A 424 -5.46 -0.43 19.70
C THR A 424 -5.78 -0.64 21.18
N ILE A 425 -5.91 -1.90 21.63
CA ILE A 425 -6.27 -2.22 23.03
C ILE A 425 -5.19 -1.75 24.00
N PHE A 426 -3.91 -2.02 23.69
CA PHE A 426 -2.79 -1.65 24.55
C PHE A 426 -2.26 -0.22 24.27
N GLY A 427 -2.87 0.51 23.34
CA GLY A 427 -2.49 1.89 23.00
C GLY A 427 -1.05 2.00 22.47
N ILE A 428 -0.62 1.06 21.61
CA ILE A 428 0.76 0.98 21.15
C ILE A 428 0.90 1.30 19.65
N PRO A 429 1.74 2.28 19.25
CA PRO A 429 1.78 2.77 17.86
C PRO A 429 2.73 1.95 16.96
N TRP A 430 2.44 0.67 16.73
CA TRP A 430 3.24 -0.17 15.81
C TRP A 430 2.71 -0.15 14.36
N MET A 431 3.15 -1.14 13.57
CA MET A 431 2.84 -1.25 12.15
C MET A 431 1.34 -1.47 11.86
N GLY A 432 0.62 -2.23 12.69
CA GLY A 432 -0.80 -2.48 12.46
C GLY A 432 -1.62 -1.18 12.51
N LEU A 433 -1.46 -0.41 13.58
CA LEU A 433 -2.13 0.88 13.75
C LEU A 433 -1.70 1.86 12.64
N GLU A 434 -0.43 1.86 12.27
CA GLU A 434 0.07 2.70 11.18
C GLU A 434 -0.56 2.36 9.83
N ILE A 435 -0.75 1.08 9.52
CA ILE A 435 -1.45 0.64 8.32
C ILE A 435 -2.90 1.11 8.35
N TYR A 436 -3.58 0.95 9.49
CA TYR A 436 -4.94 1.40 9.68
C TYR A 436 -5.08 2.91 9.45
N GLU A 437 -4.21 3.71 10.06
CA GLU A 437 -4.18 5.16 9.87
C GLU A 437 -3.86 5.55 8.43
N SER A 438 -2.95 4.84 7.77
CA SER A 438 -2.59 5.09 6.37
C SER A 438 -3.77 4.83 5.44
N ILE A 439 -4.53 3.77 5.68
CA ILE A 439 -5.76 3.46 4.92
C ILE A 439 -6.81 4.55 5.17
N ARG A 440 -7.04 4.91 6.43
CA ARG A 440 -8.05 5.92 6.80
C ARG A 440 -7.75 7.30 6.21
N ASN A 441 -6.47 7.69 6.19
CA ASN A 441 -6.02 8.97 5.63
C ASN A 441 -5.65 8.87 4.14
N TYR A 442 -5.88 7.72 3.52
CA TYR A 442 -5.56 7.46 2.11
C TYR A 442 -4.09 7.75 1.74
N ASP A 443 -3.15 7.47 2.64
CA ASP A 443 -1.71 7.63 2.43
C ASP A 443 -1.16 6.50 1.53
N TYR A 444 -1.37 6.63 0.23
CA TYR A 444 -1.04 5.58 -0.74
C TYR A 444 0.44 5.18 -0.81
N PRO A 445 1.42 6.12 -0.74
CA PRO A 445 2.85 5.76 -0.68
C PRO A 445 3.14 4.79 0.47
N MET A 446 2.53 5.02 1.63
CA MET A 446 2.67 4.14 2.79
C MET A 446 2.01 2.77 2.58
N ILE A 447 0.78 2.73 2.07
CA ILE A 447 0.06 1.48 1.78
C ILE A 447 0.85 0.61 0.78
N VAL A 448 1.31 1.21 -0.31
CA VAL A 448 2.07 0.54 -1.38
C VAL A 448 3.40 0.00 -0.85
N ALA A 449 4.08 0.77 0.01
CA ALA A 449 5.32 0.34 0.65
C ALA A 449 5.10 -0.88 1.56
N VAL A 450 4.08 -0.83 2.43
CA VAL A 450 3.73 -1.94 3.32
C VAL A 450 3.43 -3.20 2.52
N PHE A 451 2.59 -3.11 1.47
CA PHE A 451 2.26 -4.27 0.62
C PHE A 451 3.50 -4.86 -0.06
N THR A 452 4.39 -4.01 -0.55
CA THR A 452 5.64 -4.45 -1.20
C THR A 452 6.56 -5.16 -0.20
N ILE A 453 6.78 -4.57 0.98
CA ILE A 453 7.62 -5.15 2.02
C ILE A 453 7.01 -6.45 2.55
N PHE A 454 5.69 -6.52 2.72
CA PHE A 454 4.97 -7.73 3.10
C PHE A 454 5.26 -8.89 2.13
N GLY A 455 5.21 -8.62 0.82
CA GLY A 455 5.55 -9.58 -0.22
C GLY A 455 7.00 -10.06 -0.14
N VAL A 456 7.95 -9.13 0.02
CA VAL A 456 9.38 -9.45 0.21
C VAL A 456 9.60 -10.32 1.44
N LEU A 457 9.01 -9.94 2.58
CA LEU A 457 9.13 -10.69 3.84
C LEU A 457 8.49 -12.08 3.78
N THR A 458 7.43 -12.25 3.00
CA THR A 458 6.84 -13.56 2.74
C THR A 458 7.84 -14.47 2.01
N LEU A 459 8.52 -13.96 0.99
CA LEU A 459 9.55 -14.71 0.27
C LEU A 459 10.75 -15.03 1.16
N VAL A 460 11.17 -14.09 2.00
CA VAL A 460 12.21 -14.32 3.03
C VAL A 460 11.77 -15.44 3.99
N GLY A 461 10.52 -15.41 4.47
CA GLY A 461 9.95 -16.46 5.31
C GLY A 461 10.01 -17.83 4.64
N TYR A 462 9.62 -17.92 3.36
CA TYR A 462 9.72 -19.16 2.60
C TYR A 462 11.15 -19.66 2.43
N LEU A 463 12.11 -18.76 2.20
CA LEU A 463 13.53 -19.12 2.11
C LEU A 463 14.03 -19.71 3.43
N LEU A 464 13.64 -19.08 4.55
CA LEU A 464 14.00 -19.53 5.89
C LEU A 464 13.39 -20.89 6.21
N ALA A 465 12.14 -21.15 5.83
CA ALA A 465 11.55 -22.48 5.99
C ALA A 465 12.31 -23.55 5.24
N ASP A 466 12.78 -23.28 4.01
CA ASP A 466 13.56 -24.29 3.29
C ASP A 466 14.87 -24.64 4.00
N ILE A 467 15.53 -23.63 4.57
CA ILE A 467 16.75 -23.82 5.35
C ILE A 467 16.42 -24.65 6.59
N LEU A 468 15.34 -24.31 7.30
CA LEU A 468 14.87 -25.03 8.48
C LEU A 468 14.45 -26.47 8.15
N TYR A 469 13.87 -26.75 6.99
CA TYR A 469 13.54 -28.12 6.57
C TYR A 469 14.79 -28.99 6.44
N VAL A 470 15.88 -28.45 5.87
CA VAL A 470 17.14 -29.21 5.73
C VAL A 470 17.83 -29.40 7.08
N LEU A 471 17.75 -28.41 7.96
CA LEU A 471 18.25 -28.54 9.33
C LEU A 471 17.44 -29.57 10.12
N ALA A 472 16.12 -29.56 9.95
CA ALA A 472 15.23 -30.53 10.56
C ALA A 472 15.53 -31.94 10.03
N ASP A 473 15.54 -32.16 8.70
CA ASP A 473 15.92 -33.43 8.08
C ASP A 473 16.94 -33.27 6.92
N PRO A 474 18.23 -33.60 7.14
CA PRO A 474 19.30 -33.48 6.15
C PRO A 474 19.19 -34.52 5.03
N ARG A 475 18.26 -35.48 5.12
CA ARG A 475 17.90 -36.35 3.99
C ARG A 475 17.14 -35.60 2.92
N ILE A 476 16.51 -34.47 3.27
CA ILE A 476 15.94 -33.51 2.33
C ILE A 476 17.12 -32.81 1.62
N SER A 477 17.72 -33.53 0.68
CA SER A 477 18.84 -33.06 -0.12
C SER A 477 18.31 -32.52 -1.44
N TYR A 478 18.38 -31.20 -1.64
CA TYR A 478 18.02 -30.54 -2.90
C TYR A 478 19.03 -30.76 -4.03
N ARG A 479 19.71 -31.92 -4.06
CA ARG A 479 20.85 -32.16 -4.95
C ARG A 479 20.43 -32.60 -6.37
N ASP A 480 19.20 -33.10 -6.52
CA ASP A 480 18.68 -33.68 -7.77
C ASP A 480 17.44 -32.97 -8.36
N LYS A 481 17.18 -31.70 -8.03
CA LYS A 481 16.04 -30.92 -8.58
C LYS A 481 16.39 -29.60 -9.25
#